data_AF-F0TF44-F1
#
_entry.id   AF-F0TF44-F1
#
_cell.length_a   1.000
_cell.length_b   1.000
_cell.length_c   1.000
_cell.angle_alpha   90.00
_cell.angle_beta   90.00
_cell.angle_gamma   90.00
#
_symmetry.space_group_name_H-M   'P 1'
#
loop_
_entity.id
_entity.type
_entity.pdbx_description
1 polymer ?
#
loop_
_entity_poly.entity_id
_entity_poly.type
_entity_poly.pdbx_seq_one_letter_code
_entity_poly.pdbx_strand_id
1 'polypeptide(L)'
;MSLQQKQHHLTAEDYAQLMDLLNYMHPFREGNGRSTRLFLQCYAVNHGQYIIFPLTNDNLIQALTDVDVAKIAKLIKIENV
;
A
#
# COMPACT_ATOMS: atom_id res chain seq x y z
N MET A 1 -26.07 0.52 -15.21
CA MET A 1 -25.98 1.68 -14.30
C MET A 1 -24.55 1.75 -13.78
N SER A 2 -23.67 2.49 -14.46
CA SER A 2 -22.34 2.78 -13.92
C SER A 2 -22.48 3.99 -13.01
N LEU A 3 -22.25 3.80 -11.71
CA LEU A 3 -21.82 4.90 -10.87
C LEU A 3 -20.41 5.23 -11.35
N GLN A 4 -20.26 6.22 -12.23
CA GLN A 4 -18.97 6.87 -12.41
C GLN A 4 -18.66 7.58 -11.09
N GLN A 5 -18.06 6.84 -10.16
CA GLN A 5 -17.37 7.44 -9.04
C GLN A 5 -16.29 8.33 -9.64
N LYS A 6 -16.25 9.61 -9.25
CA LYS A 6 -15.10 10.46 -9.55
C LYS A 6 -13.85 9.69 -9.10
N GLN A 7 -12.96 9.39 -10.04
CA GLN A 7 -11.72 8.68 -9.75
C GLN A 7 -10.88 9.56 -8.82
N HIS A 8 -10.92 9.25 -7.53
CA HIS A 8 -10.17 9.98 -6.52
C HIS A 8 -8.84 9.27 -6.33
N HIS A 9 -7.82 9.74 -7.04
CA HIS A 9 -6.46 9.23 -6.88
C HIS A 9 -5.97 9.48 -5.46
N LEU A 10 -5.44 8.43 -4.85
CA LEU A 10 -4.76 8.50 -3.56
C LEU A 10 -3.28 8.78 -3.77
N THR A 11 -2.67 9.40 -2.77
CA THR A 11 -1.24 9.66 -2.72
C THR A 11 -0.48 8.43 -2.24
N ALA A 12 0.84 8.41 -2.42
CA ALA A 12 1.69 7.37 -1.84
C ALA A 12 1.61 7.35 -0.30
N GLU A 13 1.42 8.51 0.34
CA GLU A 13 1.27 8.61 1.80
C GLU A 13 -0.02 7.95 2.29
N ASP A 14 -1.13 8.09 1.56
CA ASP A 14 -2.40 7.43 1.91
C ASP A 14 -2.26 5.90 1.92
N TYR A 15 -1.62 5.34 0.89
CA TYR A 15 -1.34 3.90 0.82
C TYR A 15 -0.33 3.46 1.88
N ALA A 16 0.67 4.28 2.17
CA ALA A 16 1.67 4.00 3.20
C ALA A 16 1.06 3.97 4.61
N GLN A 17 0.17 4.92 4.93
CA GLN A 17 -0.57 4.93 6.20
C GLN A 17 -1.43 3.66 6.35
N LEU A 18 -2.16 3.27 5.29
CA LEU A 18 -2.95 2.04 5.32
C LEU A 18 -2.08 0.80 5.47
N MET A 19 -0.91 0.76 4.81
CA MET A 19 0.04 -0.33 4.93
C MET A 19 0.59 -0.45 6.36
N ASP A 20 0.92 0.68 6.99
CA ASP A 20 1.40 0.75 8.37
C ASP A 20 0.33 0.26 9.35
N LEU A 21 -0.92 0.70 9.19
CA LEU A 21 -2.05 0.21 9.99
C LEU A 21 -2.26 -1.30 9.84
N LEU A 22 -2.20 -1.84 8.62
CA LEU A 22 -2.32 -3.28 8.38
C LEU A 22 -1.15 -4.07 8.97
N ASN A 23 0.06 -3.48 8.95
CA ASN A 23 1.24 -4.04 9.60
C ASN A 23 1.08 -4.05 11.13
N TYR A 24 0.57 -2.97 11.73
CA TYR A 24 0.26 -2.93 13.16
C TYR A 24 -0.79 -3.97 13.57
N MET A 25 -1.88 -4.08 12.80
CA MET A 25 -2.98 -5.00 13.10
C MET A 25 -2.58 -6.48 13.00
N HIS A 26 -1.66 -6.80 12.08
CA HIS A 26 -1.08 -8.13 11.87
C HIS A 26 -2.13 -9.28 11.94
N PRO A 27 -3.22 -9.21 11.15
CA PRO A 27 -4.48 -9.96 11.39
C PRO A 27 -4.40 -11.47 11.16
N PHE A 28 -3.35 -11.96 10.49
CA PHE A 28 -3.18 -13.39 10.21
C PHE A 28 -2.04 -13.98 11.05
N ARG A 29 -2.14 -15.28 11.34
CA ARG A 29 -1.08 -16.02 12.04
C ARG A 29 0.23 -16.03 11.24
N GLU A 30 0.14 -16.09 9.91
CA GLU A 30 1.25 -15.97 8.96
C GLU A 30 0.74 -15.38 7.63
N GLY A 31 1.65 -14.80 6.83
CA GLY A 31 1.32 -14.32 5.49
C GLY A 31 0.90 -12.85 5.38
N ASN A 32 0.90 -12.08 6.48
CA ASN A 32 0.50 -10.66 6.52
C ASN A 32 1.13 -9.83 5.40
N GLY A 33 2.45 -9.89 5.20
CA GLY A 33 3.12 -9.11 4.16
C GLY A 33 2.63 -9.43 2.73
N ARG A 34 2.31 -10.69 2.41
CA ARG A 34 1.78 -11.07 1.08
C ARG A 34 0.33 -10.59 0.92
N SER A 35 -0.50 -10.82 1.93
CA SER A 35 -1.91 -10.43 1.92
C SER A 35 -2.08 -8.92 1.86
N THR A 36 -1.32 -8.16 2.65
CA THR A 36 -1.34 -6.69 2.67
C THR A 36 -0.96 -6.11 1.31
N ARG A 37 0.10 -6.61 0.66
CA ARG A 37 0.52 -6.11 -0.66
C ARG A 37 -0.55 -6.35 -1.73
N LEU A 38 -1.10 -7.57 -1.77
CA LEU A 38 -2.16 -7.90 -2.73
C LEU A 38 -3.42 -7.06 -2.49
N PHE A 39 -3.82 -6.92 -1.23
CA PHE A 39 -4.96 -6.09 -0.84
C PHE A 39 -4.78 -4.63 -1.31
N LEU A 40 -3.62 -4.03 -1.03
CA LEU A 40 -3.31 -2.66 -1.44
C LEU A 40 -3.31 -2.49 -2.96
N GLN A 41 -2.80 -3.48 -3.72
CA GLN A 41 -2.85 -3.46 -5.18
C GLN A 41 -4.28 -3.51 -5.70
N CYS A 42 -5.13 -4.41 -5.17
CA CYS A 42 -6.54 -4.46 -5.53
C CYS A 42 -7.28 -3.17 -5.15
N TYR A 43 -6.96 -2.60 -4.00
CA TYR A 43 -7.53 -1.33 -3.54
C TYR A 43 -7.14 -0.17 -4.46
N ALA A 44 -5.88 -0.10 -4.89
CA ALA A 44 -5.42 0.93 -5.83
C ALA A 44 -6.08 0.82 -7.22
N VAL A 45 -6.34 -0.40 -7.70
CA VAL A 45 -7.04 -0.60 -8.97
C VAL A 45 -8.44 0.02 -8.95
N ASN A 46 -9.14 -0.01 -7.82
CA ASN A 46 -10.44 0.66 -7.68
C ASN A 46 -10.34 2.19 -7.80
N HIS A 47 -9.16 2.76 -7.56
CA HIS A 47 -8.85 4.18 -7.76
C HIS A 47 -8.25 4.48 -9.13
N GLY A 48 -8.16 3.52 -10.05
CA GLY A 48 -7.45 3.72 -11.33
C GLY A 48 -5.95 3.90 -11.14
N GLN A 49 -5.36 3.22 -10.16
CA GLN A 49 -3.94 3.29 -9.84
C GLN A 49 -3.30 1.91 -9.70
N TYR A 50 -1.98 1.84 -9.87
CA TYR A 50 -1.16 0.67 -9.58
C TYR A 50 -0.13 0.99 -8.50
N ILE A 51 0.09 0.05 -7.57
CA ILE A 51 1.18 0.10 -6.61
C ILE A 51 2.27 -0.87 -7.04
N ILE A 52 3.48 -0.34 -7.21
CA ILE A 52 4.69 -1.08 -7.51
C ILE A 52 5.57 -1.08 -6.26
N PHE A 53 5.78 -2.27 -5.71
CA PHE A 53 6.65 -2.49 -4.55
C PHE A 53 8.11 -2.68 -4.99
N PRO A 54 9.10 -2.37 -4.12
CA PRO A 54 10.50 -2.60 -4.41
C PRO A 54 10.82 -4.09 -4.58
N LEU A 55 11.86 -4.39 -5.36
CA LEU A 55 12.30 -5.77 -5.62
C LEU A 55 12.85 -6.45 -4.34
N THR A 56 13.51 -5.66 -3.49
CA THR A 56 14.02 -6.10 -2.18
C THR A 56 13.19 -5.47 -1.05
N ASN A 57 12.95 -6.26 0.00
CA ASN A 57 12.03 -5.87 1.06
C ASN A 57 12.74 -5.22 2.27
N ASP A 58 14.06 -5.33 2.40
CA ASP A 58 14.77 -4.97 3.64
C ASP A 58 14.48 -3.53 4.10
N ASN A 59 14.55 -2.57 3.17
CA ASN A 59 14.27 -1.17 3.48
C ASN A 59 12.80 -0.92 3.85
N LEU A 60 11.88 -1.65 3.21
CA LEU A 60 10.44 -1.54 3.46
C LEU A 60 10.07 -2.17 4.80
N ILE A 61 10.66 -3.32 5.13
CA ILE A 61 10.53 -3.97 6.44
C ILE A 61 11.07 -3.07 7.54
N GLN A 62 12.24 -2.45 7.32
CA GLN A 62 12.80 -1.53 8.30
C GLN A 62 11.89 -0.31 8.50
N ALA A 63 11.38 0.28 7.42
CA ALA A 63 10.46 1.42 7.51
C ALA A 63 9.15 1.07 8.25
N LEU A 64 8.60 -0.13 8.05
CA LEU A 64 7.43 -0.63 8.77
C LEU A 64 7.72 -0.95 10.25
N THR A 65 8.96 -1.34 10.55
CA THR A 65 9.42 -1.56 11.94
C THR A 65 9.57 -0.23 12.66
N ASP A 66 10.06 0.79 11.96
CA ASP A 66 10.28 2.15 12.48
C ASP A 66 8.98 2.97 12.52
N VAL A 67 7.86 2.46 11.98
CA VAL A 67 6.59 3.19 11.83
C VAL A 67 6.80 4.51 11.04
N ASP A 68 7.71 4.49 10.06
CA ASP A 68 8.07 5.65 9.25
C ASP A 68 7.25 5.67 7.95
N VAL A 69 6.04 6.21 8.06
CA VAL A 69 5.09 6.37 6.94
C VAL A 69 5.72 7.12 5.77
N ALA A 70 6.50 8.16 6.03
CA ALA A 70 7.12 8.95 4.96
C ALA A 70 8.17 8.13 4.20
N LYS A 71 8.92 7.28 4.90
CA LYS A 71 9.87 6.34 4.27
C LYS A 71 9.16 5.21 3.53
N ILE A 72 8.06 4.68 4.06
CA ILE A 72 7.21 3.71 3.34
C ILE A 72 6.71 4.33 2.02
N ALA A 73 6.17 5.56 2.08
CA ALA A 73 5.63 6.28 0.92
C ALA A 73 6.70 6.52 -0.16
N LYS A 74 7.96 6.79 0.23
CA LYS A 74 9.09 6.94 -0.70
C LYS A 74 9.51 5.63 -1.37
N LEU A 75 9.28 4.49 -0.72
CA LEU A 75 9.70 3.18 -1.20
C LEU A 75 8.69 2.53 -2.14
N ILE A 76 7.41 2.90 -2.04
CA ILE A 76 6.37 2.43 -2.97
C ILE A 76 6.20 3.43 -4.12
N LYS A 77 5.98 2.92 -5.33
CA LYS A 77 5.68 3.75 -6.50
C LYS A 77 4.21 3.61 -6.88
N ILE A 78 3.57 4.74 -7.15
CA ILE A 78 2.18 4.82 -7.62
C ILE A 78 2.17 5.25 -9.08
N GLU A 79 1.44 4.53 -9.93
CA GLU A 79 1.19 4.88 -11.33
C GLU A 79 -0.32 4.98 -11.57
N ASN A 80 -0.76 5.91 -12.41
CA ASN A 80 -2.17 6.07 -12.77
C ASN A 80 -2.46 5.32 -14.09
N VAL A 81 -3.68 4.81 -14.25
CA VAL A 81 -4.17 4.16 -15.47
C VAL A 81 -4.65 5.18 -16.51
#